data_AF-A0A835M0P9-F1
#
_entry.id   AF-A0A835M0P9-F1
#
_cell.length_a   1.000
_cell.length_b   1.000
_cell.length_c   1.000
_cell.angle_alpha   90.00
_cell.angle_beta   90.00
_cell.angle_gamma   90.00
#
_symmetry.space_group_name_H-M   'P 1'
#
loop_
_entity.id
_entity.type
_entity.pdbx_description
1 polymer ?
#
loop_
_entity_poly.entity_id
_entity_poly.type
_entity_poly.pdbx_seq_one_letter_code
_entity_poly.pdbx_strand_id
1 'polypeptide(L)'
;MLVGAYPFEDPDDPKNFRKTIGRILSVHYSIPDYVRVSLECKHLLSRIFVTNPEKRITMAEIKNHPWFLYNLPVDLMEGGDYNLKNCDSNGPSQSIEDILAIIQEAGKPTEGPKIGGQFIGGSMDLDEMDADADSDDIESSGEFVCAL
;
A
#
# COMPACT_ATOMS: atom_id res chain seq x y z
N MET A 1 6.39 -1.56 -13.85
CA MET A 1 6.34 -2.72 -14.77
C MET A 1 6.81 -2.38 -16.19
N LEU A 2 6.20 -1.44 -16.93
CA LEU A 2 6.59 -1.17 -18.33
C LEU A 2 7.90 -0.39 -18.51
N VAL A 3 8.12 0.67 -17.72
CA VAL A 3 9.29 1.57 -17.86
C VAL A 3 10.37 1.30 -16.79
N GLY A 4 9.99 0.70 -15.66
CA GLY A 4 10.89 0.45 -14.52
C GLY A 4 11.05 1.61 -13.54
N ALA A 5 10.39 2.75 -13.78
CA ALA A 5 10.38 3.92 -12.91
C ALA A 5 8.95 4.46 -12.74
N TYR A 6 8.75 5.35 -11.76
CA TYR A 6 7.48 6.01 -11.53
C TYR A 6 7.22 7.13 -12.55
N PRO A 7 5.97 7.30 -13.03
CA PRO A 7 5.66 8.20 -14.15
C PRO A 7 5.81 9.70 -13.86
N PHE A 8 5.74 10.11 -12.59
CA PHE A 8 5.75 11.51 -12.18
C PHE A 8 6.97 11.91 -11.34
N GLU A 9 7.87 10.98 -11.05
CA GLU A 9 9.06 11.25 -10.26
C GLU A 9 10.10 12.00 -11.11
N ASP A 10 10.92 12.83 -10.48
CA ASP A 10 12.03 13.49 -11.15
C ASP A 10 13.20 12.51 -11.32
N PRO A 11 13.61 12.15 -12.55
CA PRO A 11 14.72 11.20 -12.74
C PRO A 11 16.05 11.70 -12.14
N ASP A 12 16.24 13.02 -12.06
CA ASP A 12 17.46 13.63 -11.55
C ASP A 12 17.43 13.86 -10.02
N ASP A 13 16.23 13.94 -9.43
CA ASP A 13 16.04 14.25 -8.00
C ASP A 13 14.80 13.53 -7.44
N PRO A 14 14.91 12.20 -7.20
CA PRO A 14 13.76 11.36 -6.85
C PRO A 14 13.11 11.73 -5.51
N LYS A 15 13.84 12.38 -4.61
CA LYS A 15 13.34 12.83 -3.29
C LYS A 15 12.61 14.17 -3.35
N ASN A 16 12.50 14.78 -4.53
CA ASN A 16 11.83 16.06 -4.71
C ASN A 16 10.30 15.92 -4.81
N PHE A 17 9.66 15.70 -3.66
CA PHE A 17 8.21 15.54 -3.61
C PHE A 17 7.45 16.75 -4.17
N ARG A 18 7.99 17.96 -4.02
CA ARG A 18 7.37 19.17 -4.57
C ARG A 18 7.25 19.10 -6.10
N LYS A 19 8.32 18.69 -6.80
CA LYS A 19 8.29 18.50 -8.26
C LYS A 19 7.37 17.35 -8.66
N THR A 20 7.43 16.22 -7.94
CA THR A 20 6.58 15.05 -8.19
C THR A 20 5.10 15.41 -8.10
N ILE A 21 4.69 16.13 -7.06
CA ILE A 21 3.30 16.61 -6.90
C ILE A 21 2.91 17.55 -8.05
N GLY A 22 3.79 18.47 -8.45
CA GLY A 22 3.55 19.34 -9.60
C GLY A 22 3.32 18.57 -10.90
N ARG A 23 4.08 17.50 -11.14
CA ARG A 23 3.92 16.61 -12.29
C ARG A 23 2.62 15.81 -12.23
N ILE A 24 2.19 15.35 -11.05
CA ILE A 24 0.91 14.66 -10.87
C ILE A 24 -0.27 15.58 -11.22
N LEU A 25 -0.28 16.80 -10.67
CA LEU A 25 -1.37 17.76 -10.87
C LEU A 25 -1.50 18.20 -12.33
N SER A 26 -0.38 18.29 -13.05
CA SER A 26 -0.33 18.61 -14.49
C SER A 26 -0.39 17.39 -15.40
N VAL A 27 -0.43 16.17 -14.85
CA VAL A 27 -0.39 14.90 -15.59
C VAL A 27 0.81 14.86 -16.55
N HIS A 28 1.96 15.30 -16.07
CA HIS A 28 3.19 15.36 -16.85
C HIS A 28 3.99 14.08 -16.68
N TYR A 29 3.80 13.13 -17.59
CA TYR A 29 4.58 11.91 -17.72
C TYR A 29 5.01 11.69 -19.17
N SER A 30 6.09 10.94 -19.38
CA SER A 30 6.50 10.50 -20.72
C SER A 30 6.99 9.05 -20.68
N ILE A 31 6.82 8.34 -21.79
CA ILE A 31 7.36 6.99 -21.97
C ILE A 31 8.66 7.15 -22.77
N PRO A 32 9.81 6.74 -22.23
CA PRO A 32 11.08 6.87 -22.94
C PRO A 32 11.10 6.11 -24.27
N ASP A 33 11.82 6.65 -25.27
CA ASP A 33 11.84 6.11 -26.64
C ASP A 33 12.39 4.67 -26.74
N TYR A 34 13.27 4.28 -25.81
CA TYR A 34 13.81 2.93 -25.76
C TYR A 34 12.75 1.89 -25.34
N VAL A 35 11.64 2.31 -24.73
CA VAL A 35 10.56 1.42 -24.31
C VAL A 35 9.53 1.31 -25.43
N ARG A 36 9.46 0.14 -26.06
CA ARG A 36 8.44 -0.15 -27.07
C ARG A 36 7.13 -0.53 -26.41
N VAL A 37 6.15 0.35 -26.55
CA VAL A 37 4.80 0.19 -25.99
C VAL A 37 3.78 0.26 -27.13
N SER A 38 2.85 -0.69 -27.18
CA SER A 38 1.79 -0.71 -28.21
C SER A 38 0.88 0.52 -28.12
N LEU A 39 0.21 0.86 -29.22
CA LEU A 39 -0.66 2.02 -29.26
C LEU A 39 -1.83 1.88 -28.28
N GLU A 40 -2.37 0.68 -28.15
CA GLU A 40 -3.46 0.34 -27.24
C GLU A 40 -3.03 0.50 -25.78
N CYS A 41 -1.79 0.14 -25.46
CA CYS A 41 -1.25 0.36 -24.11
C CYS A 41 -1.11 1.86 -23.80
N LYS A 42 -0.57 2.64 -24.75
CA LYS A 42 -0.48 4.11 -24.60
C LYS A 42 -1.87 4.74 -24.46
N HIS A 43 -2.85 4.25 -25.21
CA HIS A 43 -4.25 4.68 -25.11
C HIS A 43 -4.85 4.34 -23.73
N LEU A 44 -4.59 3.15 -23.20
CA LEU A 44 -5.05 2.80 -21.86
C LEU A 44 -4.43 3.71 -20.79
N LEU A 45 -3.12 3.97 -20.86
CA LEU A 45 -2.43 4.85 -19.91
C LEU A 45 -2.96 6.29 -19.97
N SER A 46 -3.24 6.82 -21.16
CA SER A 46 -3.80 8.18 -21.30
C SER A 46 -5.22 8.30 -20.73
N ARG A 47 -5.98 7.20 -20.69
CA ARG A 47 -7.32 7.13 -20.09
C ARG A 47 -7.29 6.94 -18.56
N ILE A 48 -6.20 6.38 -18.02
CA ILE A 48 -5.97 6.21 -16.58
C ILE A 48 -5.41 7.50 -15.97
N PHE A 49 -4.40 8.09 -16.59
CA PHE A 49 -3.77 9.32 -16.13
C PHE A 49 -4.58 10.54 -16.60
N VAL A 50 -5.72 10.74 -15.94
CA VAL A 50 -6.64 11.87 -16.16
C VAL A 50 -6.85 12.61 -14.84
N THR A 51 -6.69 13.95 -14.86
CA THR A 51 -6.82 14.80 -13.67
C THR A 51 -8.22 14.75 -13.06
N ASN A 52 -9.26 14.81 -13.90
CA ASN A 52 -10.65 14.72 -13.45
C ASN A 52 -11.03 13.25 -13.21
N PRO A 53 -11.35 12.83 -11.97
CA PRO A 53 -11.75 11.46 -11.66
C PRO A 53 -13.00 10.99 -12.41
N GLU A 54 -13.98 11.86 -12.66
CA GLU A 54 -15.22 11.52 -13.37
C GLU A 54 -15.00 11.18 -14.84
N LYS A 55 -13.90 11.69 -15.43
CA LYS A 55 -13.50 11.40 -16.81
C LYS A 55 -12.49 10.26 -16.89
N ARG A 56 -12.00 9.77 -15.75
CA ARG A 56 -11.03 8.68 -15.69
C ARG A 56 -11.73 7.38 -16.04
N ILE A 57 -11.04 6.53 -16.80
CA ILE A 57 -11.56 5.21 -17.17
C ILE A 57 -11.92 4.38 -15.93
N THR A 58 -13.08 3.73 -15.98
CA THR A 58 -13.60 2.87 -14.93
C THR A 58 -13.04 1.46 -15.04
N MET A 59 -13.15 0.66 -13.97
CA MET A 59 -12.70 -0.73 -13.98
C MET A 59 -13.43 -1.57 -15.05
N ALA A 60 -14.74 -1.35 -15.25
CA ALA A 60 -15.52 -2.03 -16.28
C ALA A 60 -15.00 -1.70 -17.69
N GLU A 61 -14.65 -0.44 -17.95
CA GLU A 61 -14.06 -0.04 -19.24
C GLU A 61 -12.64 -0.60 -19.42
N ILE A 62 -11.83 -0.69 -18.36
CA ILE A 62 -10.50 -1.33 -18.40
C ILE A 62 -10.63 -2.81 -18.77
N LYS A 63 -11.54 -3.54 -18.11
CA LYS A 63 -11.78 -4.96 -18.40
C LYS A 63 -12.20 -5.22 -19.84
N ASN A 64 -12.87 -4.26 -20.47
CA ASN A 64 -13.27 -4.31 -21.88
C ASN A 64 -12.24 -3.68 -22.84
N HIS A 65 -11.14 -3.14 -22.34
CA HIS A 65 -10.15 -2.46 -23.17
C HIS A 65 -9.35 -3.48 -24.01
N PRO A 66 -9.11 -3.24 -25.32
CA PRO A 66 -8.42 -4.19 -26.20
C PRO A 66 -7.05 -4.65 -25.68
N TRP A 67 -6.30 -3.73 -25.05
CA TRP A 67 -5.01 -4.06 -24.44
C TRP A 67 -5.13 -5.03 -23.26
N PHE A 68 -6.20 -4.95 -22.47
CA PHE A 68 -6.42 -5.82 -21.32
C PHE A 68 -6.90 -7.21 -21.74
N LEU A 69 -7.76 -7.27 -22.76
CA LEU A 69 -8.30 -8.52 -23.31
C LEU A 69 -7.27 -9.31 -24.11
N TYR A 70 -6.19 -8.66 -24.57
CA TYR A 70 -5.16 -9.31 -25.37
C TYR A 70 -4.43 -10.40 -24.56
N ASN A 71 -4.57 -11.66 -25.00
CA ASN A 71 -4.05 -12.84 -24.32
C ASN A 71 -4.53 -12.97 -22.86
N LEU A 72 -5.71 -12.43 -22.53
CA LEU A 72 -6.31 -12.66 -21.23
C LEU A 72 -6.67 -14.16 -21.12
N PRO A 73 -6.17 -14.87 -20.09
CA PRO A 73 -6.60 -16.24 -19.85
C PRO A 73 -8.13 -16.27 -19.74
N VAL A 74 -8.76 -17.25 -20.40
CA VAL A 74 -10.21 -17.55 -20.26
C VAL A 74 -10.59 -17.61 -18.79
N ASP A 75 -9.60 -18.04 -18.01
CA ASP A 75 -9.63 -18.22 -16.59
C ASP A 75 -9.95 -16.94 -15.79
N LEU A 76 -9.49 -15.81 -16.28
CA LEU A 76 -9.65 -14.51 -15.63
C LEU A 76 -10.78 -13.69 -16.29
N MET A 77 -11.45 -14.24 -17.29
CA MET A 77 -12.56 -13.59 -17.98
C MET A 77 -13.80 -13.61 -17.08
N GLU A 78 -14.51 -12.49 -17.02
CA GLU A 78 -15.71 -12.32 -16.19
C GLU A 78 -16.81 -13.29 -16.66
N GLY A 79 -17.03 -14.37 -15.91
CA GLY A 79 -17.91 -15.49 -16.30
C GLY A 79 -17.19 -16.82 -16.61
N GLY A 80 -15.87 -16.89 -16.43
CA GLY A 80 -15.10 -18.14 -16.47
C GLY A 80 -15.42 -19.05 -15.28
N ASP A 81 -16.50 -19.81 -15.38
CA ASP A 81 -16.87 -20.93 -14.49
C ASP A 81 -15.98 -22.17 -14.72
N TYR A 82 -14.67 -21.99 -14.80
CA TYR A 82 -13.72 -23.11 -14.74
C TYR A 82 -13.15 -23.10 -13.31
N ASN A 83 -13.76 -23.92 -12.45
CA ASN A 83 -13.04 -24.64 -11.41
C ASN A 83 -12.00 -23.85 -10.56
N LEU A 84 -12.38 -22.74 -9.93
CA LEU A 84 -11.86 -22.46 -8.57
C LEU A 84 -12.50 -23.42 -7.56
N LYS A 85 -12.51 -24.72 -7.88
CA LYS A 85 -12.73 -25.81 -6.94
C LYS A 85 -11.36 -26.46 -6.79
N ASN A 86 -10.57 -25.94 -5.84
CA ASN A 86 -9.59 -26.70 -5.02
C ASN A 86 -8.43 -25.87 -4.44
N CYS A 87 -8.55 -24.56 -4.20
CA CYS A 87 -7.53 -23.86 -3.40
C CYS A 87 -7.96 -23.50 -1.96
N ASP A 88 -9.16 -23.89 -1.53
CA ASP A 88 -9.66 -23.66 -0.16
C ASP A 88 -9.96 -24.95 0.61
N SER A 89 -9.39 -26.10 0.22
CA SER A 89 -9.73 -27.40 0.85
C SER A 89 -8.71 -27.96 1.84
N ASN A 90 -7.68 -27.24 2.26
CA ASN A 90 -6.69 -27.79 3.23
C ASN A 90 -6.37 -26.92 4.45
N GLY A 91 -7.14 -25.85 4.72
CA GLY A 91 -7.07 -25.12 5.98
C GLY A 91 -8.47 -24.95 6.58
N PRO A 92 -8.67 -25.09 7.91
CA PRO A 92 -9.94 -24.74 8.51
C PRO A 92 -10.17 -23.24 8.35
N SER A 93 -11.11 -22.85 7.50
CA SER A 93 -11.59 -21.47 7.46
C SER A 93 -12.15 -21.12 8.84
N GLN A 94 -11.55 -20.16 9.52
CA GLN A 94 -12.02 -19.71 10.83
C GLN A 94 -13.40 -19.07 10.68
N SER A 95 -14.27 -19.28 11.67
CA SER A 95 -15.56 -18.59 11.71
C SER A 95 -15.35 -17.09 11.97
N ILE A 96 -16.32 -16.26 11.57
CA ILE A 96 -16.27 -14.81 11.84
C ILE A 96 -16.18 -14.58 13.35
N GLU A 97 -16.87 -15.42 14.13
CA GLU A 97 -16.90 -15.40 15.58
C GLU A 97 -15.51 -15.68 16.17
N ASP A 98 -14.78 -16.67 15.66
CA ASP A 98 -13.43 -17.00 16.12
C ASP A 98 -12.44 -15.87 15.80
N ILE A 99 -12.57 -15.27 14.60
CA ILE A 99 -11.73 -14.14 14.19
C ILE A 99 -11.95 -12.95 15.13
N LEU A 100 -13.21 -12.63 15.44
CA LEU A 100 -13.55 -11.54 16.35
C LEU A 100 -13.08 -11.82 17.78
N ALA A 101 -13.19 -13.07 18.25
CA ALA A 101 -12.71 -13.48 19.56
C ALA A 101 -11.19 -13.29 19.69
N ILE A 102 -10.41 -13.67 18.66
CA ILE A 102 -8.95 -13.47 18.63
C ILE A 102 -8.60 -11.99 18.64
N ILE A 103 -9.30 -11.15 17.86
CA ILE A 103 -9.08 -9.70 17.86
C ILE A 103 -9.37 -9.10 19.24
N GLN A 104 -10.47 -9.52 19.88
CA GLN A 104 -10.84 -9.06 21.22
C GLN A 104 -9.83 -9.52 22.27
N GLU A 105 -9.30 -10.73 22.14
CA GLU A 105 -8.27 -11.26 23.02
C GLU A 105 -6.95 -10.51 22.85
N ALA A 106 -6.50 -10.26 21.61
CA ALA A 106 -5.28 -9.52 21.30
C ALA A 106 -5.32 -8.05 21.74
N GLY A 107 -6.52 -7.46 21.84
CA GLY A 107 -6.71 -6.09 22.33
C GLY A 107 -6.61 -5.92 23.84
N LYS A 108 -6.56 -7.01 24.62
CA LYS A 108 -6.41 -6.93 26.09
C LYS A 108 -4.92 -6.71 26.43
N PRO A 109 -4.59 -5.75 27.31
CA PRO A 109 -3.21 -5.60 27.78
C PRO A 109 -2.81 -6.86 28.54
N THR A 110 -1.65 -7.42 28.22
CA THR A 110 -1.12 -8.62 28.88
C THR A 110 -0.86 -8.33 30.35
N GLU A 111 -1.62 -8.92 31.27
CA GLU A 111 -1.17 -9.07 32.65
C GLU A 111 -0.05 -10.12 32.67
N GLY A 112 1.16 -9.67 32.35
CA GLY A 112 2.37 -10.44 32.64
C GLY A 112 2.42 -10.77 34.14
N PRO A 113 3.06 -11.87 34.55
CA PRO A 113 3.23 -12.18 35.96
C PRO A 113 3.81 -10.95 36.68
N LYS A 114 3.14 -10.50 37.76
CA LYS A 114 3.80 -9.67 38.77
C LYS A 114 4.89 -10.53 39.40
N ILE A 115 6.05 -10.59 38.77
CA ILE A 115 7.30 -11.04 39.38
C ILE A 115 7.63 -9.98 40.42
N GLY A 116 7.07 -10.18 41.62
CA GLY A 116 7.65 -9.65 42.84
C GLY A 116 8.98 -10.37 43.06
N GLY A 117 10.07 -9.75 42.62
CA GLY A 117 11.42 -10.21 42.87
C GLY A 117 12.28 -10.23 41.62
N GLN A 118 13.13 -9.21 41.48
CA GLN A 118 14.34 -9.22 40.66
C GLN A 118 14.18 -9.68 39.20
N PHE A 119 13.73 -8.76 38.33
CA PHE A 119 14.25 -8.80 36.96
C PHE A 119 15.71 -8.32 36.99
N ILE A 120 16.62 -9.29 36.91
CA ILE A 120 17.85 -9.15 36.12
C ILE A 120 17.36 -8.69 34.74
N GLY A 121 17.39 -7.40 34.38
CA GLY A 121 18.56 -6.57 34.52
C GLY A 121 19.61 -7.14 33.58
N GLY A 122 19.31 -7.16 32.28
CA GLY A 122 20.32 -7.36 31.24
C GLY A 122 21.31 -6.22 31.35
N SER A 123 22.30 -6.40 32.23
CA SER A 123 23.51 -5.60 32.32
C SER A 123 24.24 -5.75 31.00
N MET A 124 24.13 -4.73 30.17
CA MET A 124 25.28 -4.27 29.42
C MET A 124 25.71 -3.00 30.14
N ASP A 125 26.59 -3.17 31.13
CA ASP A 125 27.48 -2.08 31.56
C ASP A 125 28.27 -1.65 30.31
N LEU A 126 27.89 -0.52 29.74
CA LEU A 126 28.74 0.27 28.85
C LEU A 126 28.91 1.62 29.52
N ASP A 127 30.12 1.79 30.01
CA ASP A 127 30.64 2.93 30.76
C ASP A 127 30.14 4.28 30.23
N GLU A 128 29.61 5.07 31.17
CA GLU A 128 29.85 6.50 31.36
C GLU A 128 30.56 7.22 30.20
N MET A 129 29.79 7.92 29.36
CA MET A 129 30.30 9.05 28.60
C MET A 129 29.31 10.22 28.73
N ASP A 130 29.83 11.25 29.38
CA ASP A 130 29.25 12.51 29.82
C ASP A 130 28.26 13.21 28.86
N ALA A 131 27.24 13.80 29.49
CA ALA A 131 26.81 15.20 29.34
C ALA A 131 26.51 15.78 27.94
N ASP A 132 25.23 16.06 27.66
CA ASP A 132 24.69 17.44 27.59
C ASP A 132 23.42 17.59 26.72
N ALA A 133 22.44 18.29 27.31
CA ALA A 133 21.47 19.23 26.70
C ALA A 133 20.55 18.77 25.54
N ASP A 134 19.29 18.46 25.83
CA ASP A 134 18.16 19.40 25.69
C ASP A 134 16.82 18.65 25.73
N SER A 135 16.04 18.91 26.79
CA SER A 135 14.66 18.47 26.93
C SER A 135 13.74 19.60 26.46
N ASP A 136 13.31 19.56 25.21
CA ASP A 136 12.25 20.44 24.71
C ASP A 136 11.02 19.60 24.32
N ASP A 137 10.02 19.69 25.19
CA ASP A 137 8.57 19.66 24.96
C ASP A 137 8.00 18.83 23.81
N ILE A 138 7.41 17.68 24.15
CA ILE A 138 6.28 17.11 23.42
C ILE A 138 5.02 17.34 24.25
N GLU A 139 4.38 18.49 24.00
CA GLU A 139 3.04 18.78 24.49
C GLU A 139 2.02 17.95 23.70
N SER A 140 1.34 17.10 24.46
CA SER A 140 0.11 16.41 24.12
C SER A 140 -0.94 17.40 23.59
N SER A 141 -1.42 17.23 22.34
CA SER A 141 -2.75 17.69 21.90
C SER A 141 -3.12 17.10 20.53
N GLY A 142 -4.33 16.53 20.42
CA GLY A 142 -4.88 16.13 19.12
C GLY A 142 -6.05 15.14 19.17
N GLU A 143 -7.13 15.55 19.82
CA GLU A 143 -8.46 14.90 19.88
C GLU A 143 -8.99 14.47 18.49
N PHE A 144 -9.28 13.17 18.30
CA PHE A 144 -10.00 12.67 17.13
C PHE A 144 -11.51 12.74 17.39
N VAL A 145 -12.18 13.73 16.80
CA VAL A 145 -13.65 13.79 16.72
C VAL A 145 -14.09 13.16 15.40
N CYS A 146 -14.74 12.00 15.45
CA CYS A 146 -15.51 11.48 14.33
C CYS A 146 -16.89 12.15 14.31
N ALA A 147 -17.14 13.02 13.33
CA ALA A 147 -18.50 13.46 13.02
C ALA A 147 -19.25 12.32 12.32
N LEU A 148 -20.50 12.13 12.74
CA LEU A 148 -21.50 11.19 12.19
C LEU A 148 -21.94 11.59 10.78
#